data_AF-A0A2S9FI91-F1
#
_entry.id   AF-A0A2S9FI91-F1
#
_cell.length_a   1.000
_cell.length_b   1.000
_cell.length_c   1.000
_cell.angle_alpha   90.00
_cell.angle_beta   90.00
_cell.angle_gamma   90.00
#
_symmetry.space_group_name_H-M   'P 1'
#
loop_
_entity.id
_entity.type
_entity.pdbx_description
1 polymer ?
#
loop_
_entity_poly.entity_id
_entity_poly.type
_entity_poly.pdbx_seq_one_letter_code
_entity_poly.pdbx_strand_id
1 'polypeptide(L)'
;RETTTLGFLVAFRPGLVSPTLSAQMAATFARHAPGRILLNVVIGGEAHEQRAFGDHLDKDGRYARADEFLEVVRGLWDGQTVTLNGEYINVEEASLAMPPNPVPPLYFGGSSQAAGPVAARHADVYLTWGEPPAAVAEKIDWIKKLAADQGRQVRFGVRLHVITRDTAGEAWSQADKLVAALDEDTVRNAQAGLGRSESEGQKRMLALHESHR
;
A
#
# COMPACT_ATOMS: atom_id res chain seq x y z
N ARG A 1 4.21 -22.00 -18.48
CA ARG A 1 4.02 -20.72 -17.77
C ARG A 1 2.52 -20.47 -17.80
N GLU A 2 1.84 -20.52 -16.65
CA GLU A 2 0.37 -20.41 -16.58
C GLU A 2 -0.19 -19.04 -17.00
N THR A 3 0.64 -18.00 -17.01
CA THR A 3 0.26 -16.65 -17.50
C THR A 3 1.38 -15.99 -18.29
N THR A 4 1.00 -15.17 -19.29
CA THR A 4 1.94 -14.45 -20.17
C THR A 4 1.87 -12.94 -20.03
N THR A 5 0.70 -12.37 -19.69
CA THR A 5 0.48 -10.91 -19.64
C THR A 5 0.07 -10.38 -18.26
N LEU A 6 -0.41 -11.25 -17.36
CA LEU A 6 -0.87 -10.84 -16.03
C LEU A 6 0.29 -10.27 -15.20
N GLY A 7 0.06 -9.07 -14.62
CA GLY A 7 0.93 -8.46 -13.62
C GLY A 7 0.57 -8.90 -12.20
N PHE A 8 1.57 -8.95 -11.33
CA PHE A 8 1.48 -9.39 -9.94
C PHE A 8 1.74 -8.20 -9.02
N LEU A 9 0.69 -7.68 -8.40
CA LEU A 9 0.81 -6.65 -7.36
C LEU A 9 1.03 -7.33 -6.01
N VAL A 10 2.28 -7.36 -5.55
CA VAL A 10 2.70 -8.07 -4.34
C VAL A 10 2.85 -7.08 -3.18
N ALA A 11 2.37 -7.46 -1.99
CA ALA A 11 2.55 -6.65 -0.79
C ALA A 11 4.04 -6.57 -0.40
N PHE A 12 4.50 -5.36 -0.12
CA PHE A 12 5.88 -5.03 0.19
C PHE A 12 5.91 -4.35 1.56
N ARG A 13 6.59 -4.94 2.55
CA ARG A 13 6.46 -4.53 3.96
C ARG A 13 7.78 -3.96 4.51
N PRO A 14 7.97 -2.63 4.47
CA PRO A 14 9.15 -1.98 5.05
C PRO A 14 9.20 -2.18 6.57
N GLY A 15 10.10 -3.07 7.02
CA GLY A 15 10.27 -3.37 8.44
C GLY A 15 10.34 -4.84 8.81
N LEU A 16 9.90 -5.74 7.92
CA LEU A 16 9.94 -7.19 8.18
C LEU A 16 11.10 -7.89 7.46
N VAL A 17 11.64 -7.25 6.44
CA VAL A 17 12.72 -7.79 5.60
C VAL A 17 13.73 -6.66 5.38
N SER A 18 15.02 -7.00 5.29
CA SER A 18 16.07 -6.04 4.90
C SER A 18 15.75 -5.37 3.55
N PRO A 19 16.05 -4.06 3.36
CA PRO A 19 15.84 -3.38 2.08
C PRO A 19 16.67 -4.00 0.96
N THR A 20 17.92 -4.38 1.23
CA THR A 20 18.80 -5.01 0.24
C THR A 20 18.25 -6.35 -0.25
N LEU A 21 17.82 -7.20 0.69
CA LEU A 21 17.21 -8.49 0.35
C LEU A 21 15.90 -8.31 -0.40
N SER A 22 15.07 -7.37 0.04
CA SER A 22 13.79 -7.03 -0.60
C SER A 22 13.98 -6.55 -2.05
N ALA A 23 14.97 -5.68 -2.28
CA ALA A 23 15.33 -5.20 -3.61
C ALA A 23 15.85 -6.35 -4.51
N GLN A 24 16.65 -7.26 -3.96
CA GLN A 24 17.17 -8.43 -4.66
C GLN A 24 16.07 -9.44 -5.03
N MET A 25 15.10 -9.67 -4.14
CA MET A 25 13.94 -10.53 -4.40
C MET A 25 13.09 -9.96 -5.54
N ALA A 26 12.82 -8.65 -5.52
CA ALA A 26 12.11 -7.98 -6.58
C ALA A 26 12.85 -8.05 -7.92
N ALA A 27 14.17 -7.83 -7.91
CA ALA A 27 15.03 -7.97 -9.09
C ALA A 27 14.99 -9.39 -9.67
N THR A 28 15.04 -10.40 -8.80
CA THR A 28 14.93 -11.81 -9.21
C THR A 28 13.60 -12.10 -9.86
N PHE A 29 12.49 -11.64 -9.28
CA PHE A 29 11.17 -11.79 -9.88
C PHE A 29 11.10 -11.10 -11.25
N ALA A 30 11.59 -9.86 -11.34
CA ALA A 30 11.59 -9.10 -12.58
C ALA A 30 12.34 -9.81 -13.71
N ARG A 31 13.42 -10.56 -13.42
CA ARG A 31 14.09 -11.40 -14.44
C ARG A 31 13.24 -12.55 -14.95
N HIS A 32 12.46 -13.18 -14.07
CA HIS A 32 11.59 -14.30 -14.47
C HIS A 32 10.31 -13.83 -15.16
N ALA A 33 9.86 -12.61 -14.85
CA ALA A 33 8.65 -12.01 -15.40
C ALA A 33 8.85 -10.50 -15.65
N PRO A 34 9.62 -10.10 -16.68
CA PRO A 34 9.93 -8.70 -16.95
C PRO A 34 8.67 -7.86 -17.13
N GLY A 35 8.59 -6.74 -16.41
CA GLY A 35 7.45 -5.82 -16.45
C GLY A 35 6.17 -6.32 -15.76
N ARG A 36 6.22 -7.47 -15.08
CA ARG A 36 5.03 -8.08 -14.46
C ARG A 36 5.05 -8.12 -12.94
N ILE A 37 6.08 -7.62 -12.27
CA ILE A 37 6.03 -7.39 -10.81
C ILE A 37 5.71 -5.93 -10.54
N LEU A 38 4.74 -5.72 -9.67
CA LEU A 38 4.35 -4.43 -9.10
C LEU A 38 4.37 -4.59 -7.58
N LEU A 39 4.79 -3.57 -6.84
CA LEU A 39 4.98 -3.70 -5.40
C LEU A 39 4.11 -2.69 -4.65
N ASN A 40 3.20 -3.20 -3.81
CA ASN A 40 2.34 -2.38 -2.98
C ASN A 40 2.93 -2.23 -1.58
N VAL A 41 3.39 -1.04 -1.23
CA VAL A 41 3.97 -0.72 0.07
C VAL A 41 2.90 -0.77 1.15
N VAL A 42 3.13 -1.61 2.16
CA VAL A 42 2.25 -1.87 3.30
C VAL A 42 3.05 -1.72 4.59
N ILE A 43 2.85 -0.60 5.29
CA ILE A 43 3.64 -0.21 6.48
C ILE A 43 3.08 -0.81 7.78
N GLY A 44 1.84 -1.32 7.75
CA GLY A 44 1.16 -1.88 8.91
C GLY A 44 0.28 -0.87 9.63
N GLY A 45 -1.05 -1.06 9.52
CA GLY A 45 -2.04 -0.15 10.08
C GLY A 45 -2.28 -0.35 11.58
N GLU A 46 -2.18 -1.60 12.05
CA GLU A 46 -2.62 -2.01 13.39
C GLU A 46 -1.43 -2.35 14.29
N ALA A 47 -1.26 -1.65 15.41
CA ALA A 47 -0.13 -1.88 16.31
C ALA A 47 -0.12 -3.28 16.92
N HIS A 48 -1.29 -3.88 17.20
CA HIS A 48 -1.35 -5.25 17.73
C HIS A 48 -0.87 -6.30 16.73
N GLU A 49 -1.19 -6.13 15.44
CA GLU A 49 -0.69 -6.98 14.36
C GLU A 49 0.83 -6.81 14.24
N GLN A 50 1.33 -5.56 14.23
CA GLN A 50 2.76 -5.31 14.11
C GLN A 50 3.57 -5.95 15.25
N ARG A 51 3.05 -5.89 16.49
CA ARG A 51 3.68 -6.56 17.63
C ARG A 51 3.76 -8.08 17.47
N ALA A 52 2.81 -8.71 16.77
CA ALA A 52 2.88 -10.14 16.48
C ALA A 52 4.03 -10.50 15.53
N PHE A 53 4.49 -9.54 14.72
CA PHE A 53 5.68 -9.64 13.88
C PHE A 53 6.96 -9.13 14.57
N GLY A 54 6.89 -8.79 15.85
CA GLY A 54 8.02 -8.23 16.61
C GLY A 54 8.33 -6.77 16.28
N ASP A 55 7.43 -6.06 15.61
CA ASP A 55 7.57 -4.63 15.32
C ASP A 55 6.83 -3.79 16.36
N HIS A 56 7.59 -3.06 17.16
CA HIS A 56 7.09 -2.27 18.29
C HIS A 56 7.08 -0.77 18.02
N LEU A 57 7.45 -0.34 16.81
CA LEU A 57 7.41 1.07 16.43
C LEU A 57 5.97 1.61 16.45
N ASP A 58 5.85 2.86 16.86
CA ASP A 58 4.62 3.63 16.68
C ASP A 58 4.37 3.92 15.20
N LYS A 59 3.23 4.52 14.90
CA LYS A 59 2.81 4.76 13.52
C LYS A 59 3.82 5.63 12.76
N ASP A 60 4.34 6.68 13.39
CA ASP A 60 5.23 7.65 12.74
C ASP A 60 6.62 7.03 12.50
N GLY A 61 7.16 6.32 13.49
CA GLY A 61 8.40 5.56 13.35
C GLY A 61 8.32 4.49 12.25
N ARG A 62 7.15 3.84 12.08
CA ARG A 62 6.94 2.92 10.96
C ARG A 62 6.99 3.62 9.60
N TYR A 63 6.45 4.83 9.46
CA TYR A 63 6.56 5.61 8.22
C TYR A 63 7.97 6.15 7.99
N ALA A 64 8.68 6.58 9.03
CA ALA A 64 10.07 7.02 8.93
C ALA A 64 11.00 5.87 8.49
N ARG A 65 10.88 4.69 9.11
CA ARG A 65 11.58 3.48 8.66
C ARG A 65 11.23 3.12 7.21
N ALA A 66 9.96 3.27 6.82
CA ALA A 66 9.55 2.98 5.45
C ALA A 66 10.17 3.94 4.44
N ASP A 67 10.35 5.20 4.79
CA ASP A 67 11.02 6.21 3.95
C ASP A 67 12.49 5.82 3.69
N GLU A 68 13.25 5.55 4.75
CA GLU A 68 14.65 5.10 4.66
C GLU A 68 14.77 3.78 3.88
N PHE A 69 13.87 2.84 4.13
CA PHE A 69 13.84 1.57 3.43
C PHE A 69 13.62 1.76 1.92
N LEU A 70 12.70 2.63 1.53
CA LEU A 70 12.37 2.87 0.12
C LEU A 70 13.47 3.67 -0.58
N GLU A 71 14.18 4.55 0.12
CA GLU A 71 15.38 5.22 -0.38
C GLU A 71 16.45 4.21 -0.79
N VAL A 72 16.76 3.24 0.09
CA VAL A 72 17.72 2.17 -0.22
C VAL A 72 17.23 1.32 -1.40
N VAL A 73 15.97 0.88 -1.38
CA VAL A 73 15.43 0.04 -2.46
C VAL A 73 15.48 0.75 -3.81
N ARG A 74 15.12 2.05 -3.86
CA ARG A 74 15.18 2.86 -5.09
C ARG A 74 16.60 2.99 -5.61
N GLY A 75 17.55 3.38 -4.76
CA GLY A 75 18.95 3.50 -5.17
C GLY A 75 19.52 2.19 -5.72
N LEU A 76 19.22 1.07 -5.06
CA LEU A 76 19.63 -0.26 -5.53
C LEU A 76 19.02 -0.64 -6.88
N TRP A 77 17.75 -0.30 -7.14
CA TRP A 77 17.12 -0.55 -8.44
C TRP A 77 17.61 0.37 -9.54
N ASP A 78 18.07 1.57 -9.20
CA ASP A 78 18.72 2.51 -10.11
C ASP A 78 20.20 2.13 -10.39
N GLY A 79 20.66 0.99 -9.83
CA GLY A 79 22.00 0.46 -10.06
C GLY A 79 23.09 1.12 -9.23
N GLN A 80 22.72 1.85 -8.18
CA GLN A 80 23.66 2.51 -7.28
C GLN A 80 24.23 1.53 -6.25
N THR A 81 25.42 1.85 -5.75
CA THR A 81 25.91 1.33 -4.47
C THR A 81 25.45 2.29 -3.37
N VAL A 82 24.68 1.80 -2.42
CA VAL A 82 24.00 2.59 -1.39
C VAL A 82 24.65 2.35 -0.03
N THR A 83 25.06 3.44 0.62
CA THR A 83 25.36 3.47 2.05
C THR A 83 24.37 4.43 2.70
N LEU A 84 23.61 3.95 3.68
CA LEU A 84 22.67 4.75 4.46
C LEU A 84 22.90 4.46 5.94
N ASN A 85 23.20 5.50 6.72
CA ASN A 85 23.27 5.47 8.18
C ASN A 85 22.04 6.18 8.75
N GLY A 86 20.86 5.58 8.54
CA GLY A 86 19.59 6.11 9.00
C GLY A 86 19.31 5.79 10.47
N GLU A 87 18.20 6.32 10.97
CA GLU A 87 17.71 6.03 12.33
C GLU A 87 17.23 4.58 12.46
N TYR A 88 16.60 4.05 11.41
CA TYR A 88 16.00 2.72 11.42
C TYR A 88 16.70 1.73 10.49
N ILE A 89 17.31 2.22 9.41
CA ILE A 89 17.98 1.43 8.39
C ILE A 89 19.45 1.82 8.36
N ASN A 90 20.31 0.82 8.58
CA ASN A 90 21.74 0.95 8.39
C ASN A 90 22.21 -0.09 7.35
N VAL A 91 22.75 0.38 6.22
CA VAL A 91 23.36 -0.43 5.18
C VAL A 91 24.66 0.21 4.72
N GLU A 92 25.68 -0.61 4.45
CA GLU A 92 26.99 -0.17 4.00
C GLU A 92 27.31 -0.83 2.65
N GLU A 93 27.67 -0.01 1.66
CA GLU A 93 28.10 -0.44 0.32
C GLU A 93 27.16 -1.47 -0.35
N ALA A 94 25.86 -1.37 -0.06
CA ALA A 94 24.86 -2.29 -0.59
C ALA A 94 24.71 -2.07 -2.10
N SER A 95 24.76 -3.13 -2.90
CA SER A 95 24.58 -3.06 -4.34
C SER A 95 23.89 -4.31 -4.88
N LEU A 96 23.24 -4.18 -6.04
CA LEU A 96 22.69 -5.32 -6.77
C LEU A 96 23.54 -5.63 -8.00
N ALA A 97 24.03 -6.86 -8.11
CA ALA A 97 24.76 -7.31 -9.30
C ALA A 97 23.91 -7.23 -10.58
N MET A 98 22.58 -7.39 -10.44
CA MET A 98 21.62 -7.27 -11.54
C MET A 98 20.38 -6.51 -11.04
N PRO A 99 20.33 -5.18 -11.18
CA PRO A 99 19.13 -4.39 -10.93
C PRO A 99 17.96 -4.84 -11.83
N PRO A 100 16.70 -4.66 -11.42
CA PRO A 100 15.56 -5.00 -12.24
C PRO A 100 15.48 -4.12 -13.50
N ASN A 101 15.16 -4.72 -14.64
CA ASN A 101 14.81 -4.00 -15.85
C ASN A 101 13.58 -4.66 -16.51
N PRO A 102 12.43 -3.98 -16.62
CA PRO A 102 12.14 -2.64 -16.09
C PRO A 102 12.08 -2.61 -14.55
N VAL A 103 12.28 -1.43 -13.96
CA VAL A 103 12.12 -1.21 -12.51
C VAL A 103 10.65 -1.44 -12.10
N PRO A 104 10.37 -2.22 -11.04
CA PRO A 104 9.00 -2.47 -10.59
C PRO A 104 8.36 -1.17 -10.10
N PRO A 105 7.12 -0.84 -10.52
CA PRO A 105 6.43 0.32 -10.00
C PRO A 105 6.04 0.12 -8.53
N LEU A 106 6.25 1.16 -7.72
CA LEU A 106 5.80 1.22 -6.33
C LEU A 106 4.39 1.80 -6.24
N TYR A 107 3.49 0.99 -5.72
CA TYR A 107 2.15 1.36 -5.31
C TYR A 107 2.20 1.69 -3.82
N PHE A 108 1.51 2.75 -3.40
CA PHE A 108 1.50 3.17 -2.01
C PHE A 108 0.10 3.66 -1.65
N GLY A 109 -0.45 3.15 -0.56
CA GLY A 109 -1.70 3.64 0.01
C GLY A 109 -1.50 4.20 1.41
N GLY A 110 -2.47 4.97 1.88
CA GLY A 110 -2.46 5.51 3.25
C GLY A 110 -3.05 6.90 3.31
N SER A 111 -4.08 7.07 4.14
CA SER A 111 -4.80 8.35 4.30
C SER A 111 -4.31 9.18 5.49
N SER A 112 -3.27 8.75 6.21
CA SER A 112 -2.71 9.50 7.34
C SER A 112 -1.76 10.60 6.89
N GLN A 113 -1.65 11.67 7.66
CA GLN A 113 -0.75 12.80 7.36
C GLN A 113 0.72 12.36 7.19
N ALA A 114 1.19 11.40 7.99
CA ALA A 114 2.52 10.81 7.87
C ALA A 114 2.74 10.00 6.57
N ALA A 115 1.66 9.48 5.95
CA ALA A 115 1.76 8.67 4.73
C ALA A 115 2.03 9.52 3.50
N GLY A 116 1.48 10.74 3.46
CA GLY A 116 1.54 11.63 2.30
C GLY A 116 2.98 11.92 1.84
N PRO A 117 3.88 12.42 2.72
CA PRO A 117 5.25 12.72 2.35
C PRO A 117 6.04 11.52 1.82
N VAL A 118 5.90 10.35 2.45
CA VAL A 118 6.58 9.12 2.01
C VAL A 118 6.05 8.67 0.64
N ALA A 119 4.72 8.69 0.46
CA ALA A 119 4.11 8.38 -0.83
C ALA A 119 4.55 9.36 -1.93
N ALA A 120 4.60 10.66 -1.63
CA ALA A 120 5.02 11.69 -2.58
C ALA A 120 6.49 11.52 -3.01
N ARG A 121 7.37 11.13 -2.09
CA ARG A 121 8.78 10.85 -2.38
C ARG A 121 9.00 9.58 -3.20
N HIS A 122 8.27 8.49 -2.89
CA HIS A 122 8.63 7.16 -3.39
C HIS A 122 7.62 6.50 -4.30
N ALA A 123 6.33 6.83 -4.24
CA ALA A 123 5.31 6.11 -5.00
C ALA A 123 5.34 6.48 -6.49
N ASP A 124 5.06 5.50 -7.35
CA ASP A 124 4.71 5.73 -8.77
C ASP A 124 3.20 5.76 -8.95
N VAL A 125 2.48 5.03 -8.08
CA VAL A 125 1.01 4.99 -8.05
C VAL A 125 0.52 5.13 -6.61
N TYR A 126 -0.31 6.14 -6.36
CA TYR A 126 -1.03 6.29 -5.10
C TYR A 126 -2.36 5.54 -5.16
N LEU A 127 -2.59 4.61 -4.22
CA LEU A 127 -3.83 3.84 -4.10
C LEU A 127 -4.72 4.40 -2.99
N THR A 128 -5.92 4.84 -3.38
CA THR A 128 -6.96 5.27 -2.43
C THR A 128 -8.09 4.24 -2.30
N TRP A 129 -8.82 4.32 -1.19
CA TRP A 129 -10.05 3.58 -0.96
C TRP A 129 -11.20 4.17 -1.77
N GLY A 130 -12.24 3.37 -1.98
CA GLY A 130 -13.54 3.81 -2.48
C GLY A 130 -14.26 4.70 -1.48
N GLU A 131 -14.00 6.00 -1.56
CA GLU A 131 -14.70 7.06 -0.83
C GLU A 131 -15.58 7.87 -1.82
N PRO A 132 -16.53 8.71 -1.33
CA PRO A 132 -17.28 9.61 -2.20
C PRO A 132 -16.36 10.43 -3.12
N PRO A 133 -16.75 10.69 -4.38
CA PRO A 133 -15.87 11.31 -5.37
C PRO A 133 -15.20 12.63 -4.93
N ALA A 134 -15.92 13.46 -4.18
CA ALA A 134 -15.36 14.72 -3.65
C ALA A 134 -14.21 14.48 -2.65
N ALA A 135 -14.38 13.54 -1.72
CA ALA A 135 -13.33 13.18 -0.76
C ALA A 135 -12.11 12.53 -1.45
N VAL A 136 -12.34 11.78 -2.53
CA VAL A 136 -11.27 11.24 -3.38
C VAL A 136 -10.52 12.36 -4.09
N ALA A 137 -11.23 13.35 -4.64
CA ALA A 137 -10.63 14.49 -5.33
C ALA A 137 -9.70 15.30 -4.40
N GLU A 138 -10.15 15.62 -3.19
CA GLU A 138 -9.33 16.31 -2.18
C GLU A 138 -8.02 15.58 -1.89
N LYS A 139 -8.09 14.25 -1.77
CA LYS A 139 -6.91 13.42 -1.49
C LYS A 139 -5.95 13.35 -2.68
N ILE A 140 -6.49 13.23 -3.89
CA ILE A 140 -5.70 13.28 -5.12
C ILE A 140 -4.94 14.61 -5.20
N ASP A 141 -5.62 15.72 -4.95
CA ASP A 141 -5.01 17.05 -5.05
C ASP A 141 -3.94 17.26 -3.96
N TRP A 142 -4.18 16.77 -2.76
CA TRP A 142 -3.18 16.77 -1.69
C TRP A 142 -1.90 16.02 -2.09
N ILE A 143 -2.02 14.77 -2.58
CA ILE A 143 -0.86 13.97 -2.97
C ILE A 143 -0.18 14.55 -4.22
N LYS A 144 -0.94 15.08 -5.19
CA LYS A 144 -0.36 15.77 -6.36
C LYS A 144 0.51 16.94 -5.93
N LYS A 145 0.03 17.76 -4.99
CA LYS A 145 0.79 18.90 -4.47
C LYS A 145 2.10 18.44 -3.82
N LEU A 146 2.02 17.47 -2.91
CA LEU A 146 3.22 16.94 -2.25
C LEU A 146 4.22 16.33 -3.24
N ALA A 147 3.74 15.61 -4.25
CA ALA A 147 4.61 15.04 -5.28
C ALA A 147 5.24 16.14 -6.16
N ALA A 148 4.48 17.18 -6.51
CA ALA A 148 4.98 18.33 -7.26
C ALA A 148 6.06 19.10 -6.49
N ASP A 149 5.92 19.25 -5.17
CA ASP A 149 6.95 19.84 -4.30
C ASP A 149 8.26 19.02 -4.31
N GLN A 150 8.20 17.74 -4.69
CA GLN A 150 9.37 16.86 -4.90
C GLN A 150 9.80 16.78 -6.38
N GLY A 151 9.18 17.55 -7.28
CA GLY A 151 9.45 17.50 -8.73
C GLY A 151 8.98 16.20 -9.40
N ARG A 152 8.07 15.45 -8.78
CA ARG A 152 7.57 14.14 -9.26
C ARG A 152 6.12 14.24 -9.72
N GLN A 153 5.74 13.31 -10.60
CA GLN A 153 4.35 13.04 -10.94
C GLN A 153 3.98 11.64 -10.47
N VAL A 154 2.76 11.50 -9.93
CA VAL A 154 2.25 10.25 -9.37
C VAL A 154 0.95 9.89 -10.09
N ARG A 155 0.80 8.61 -10.45
CA ARG A 155 -0.47 8.09 -10.98
C ARG A 155 -1.40 7.72 -9.82
N PHE A 156 -2.69 7.56 -10.10
CA PHE A 156 -3.68 7.25 -9.08
C PHE A 156 -4.45 5.98 -9.42
N GLY A 157 -4.75 5.18 -8.40
CA GLY A 157 -5.66 4.04 -8.51
C GLY A 157 -6.63 4.02 -7.34
N VAL A 158 -7.77 3.36 -7.54
CA VAL A 158 -8.82 3.22 -6.52
C VAL A 158 -9.13 1.75 -6.29
N ARG A 159 -9.27 1.35 -5.02
CA ARG A 159 -9.73 0.01 -4.64
C ARG A 159 -11.24 0.03 -4.42
N LEU A 160 -11.97 -0.65 -5.32
CA LEU A 160 -13.42 -0.82 -5.24
C LEU A 160 -13.78 -2.31 -5.17
N HIS A 161 -14.83 -2.63 -4.42
CA HIS A 161 -15.57 -3.88 -4.58
C HIS A 161 -16.73 -3.61 -5.51
N VAL A 162 -16.96 -4.47 -6.50
CA VAL A 162 -17.99 -4.27 -7.50
C VAL A 162 -18.90 -5.49 -7.54
N ILE A 163 -20.20 -5.26 -7.38
CA ILE A 163 -21.25 -6.27 -7.59
C ILE A 163 -21.98 -5.88 -8.88
N THR A 164 -21.67 -6.58 -9.98
CA THR A 164 -22.28 -6.32 -11.29
C THR A 164 -23.33 -7.38 -11.62
N ARG A 165 -24.47 -6.97 -12.17
CA ARG A 165 -25.55 -7.83 -12.72
C ARG A 165 -26.15 -7.15 -13.95
N ASP A 166 -27.01 -7.86 -14.68
CA ASP A 166 -27.62 -7.35 -15.92
C ASP A 166 -28.54 -6.16 -15.63
N THR A 167 -29.14 -6.10 -14.44
CA THR A 167 -29.89 -4.93 -13.95
C THR A 167 -29.42 -4.44 -12.56
N ALA A 168 -29.72 -3.18 -12.26
CA ALA A 168 -29.46 -2.61 -10.93
C ALA A 168 -30.22 -3.35 -9.81
N GLY A 169 -31.46 -3.77 -10.05
CA GLY A 169 -32.26 -4.51 -9.07
C GLY A 169 -31.64 -5.85 -8.71
N GLU A 170 -31.10 -6.57 -9.68
CA GLU A 170 -30.37 -7.83 -9.44
C GLU A 170 -29.07 -7.62 -8.66
N ALA A 171 -28.34 -6.54 -8.94
CA ALA A 171 -27.11 -6.20 -8.22
C ALA A 171 -27.40 -5.92 -6.74
N TRP A 172 -28.45 -5.15 -6.44
CA TRP A 172 -28.89 -4.89 -5.06
C TRP A 172 -29.38 -6.16 -4.38
N SER A 173 -30.20 -6.97 -5.05
CA SER A 173 -30.63 -8.26 -4.50
C SER A 173 -29.45 -9.19 -4.19
N GLN A 174 -28.39 -9.16 -5.01
CA GLN A 174 -27.17 -9.91 -4.72
C GLN A 174 -26.43 -9.36 -3.49
N ALA A 175 -26.34 -8.04 -3.34
CA ALA A 175 -25.73 -7.42 -2.18
C ALA A 175 -26.49 -7.81 -0.89
N ASP A 176 -27.82 -7.73 -0.91
CA ASP A 176 -28.67 -8.12 0.22
C ASP A 176 -28.46 -9.58 0.63
N LYS A 177 -28.34 -10.49 -0.36
CA LYS A 177 -28.03 -11.91 -0.09
C LYS A 177 -26.67 -12.11 0.58
N LEU A 178 -25.65 -11.36 0.17
CA LEU A 178 -24.32 -11.45 0.78
C LEU A 178 -24.35 -10.98 2.24
N VAL A 179 -25.09 -9.91 2.52
CA VAL A 179 -25.27 -9.41 3.89
C VAL A 179 -26.10 -10.38 4.73
N ALA A 180 -27.21 -10.89 4.20
CA ALA A 180 -28.10 -11.83 4.90
C ALA A 180 -27.44 -13.19 5.19
N ALA A 181 -26.38 -13.55 4.47
CA ALA A 181 -25.60 -14.76 4.73
C ALA A 181 -24.62 -14.62 5.91
N LEU A 182 -24.41 -13.40 6.43
CA LEU A 182 -23.57 -13.17 7.61
C LEU A 182 -24.40 -13.41 8.87
N ASP A 183 -23.95 -14.31 9.73
CA ASP A 183 -24.53 -14.49 11.06
C ASP A 183 -24.21 -13.28 11.97
N GLU A 184 -25.03 -13.10 13.01
CA GLU A 184 -24.91 -11.96 13.94
C GLU A 184 -23.55 -11.95 14.66
N ASP A 185 -22.96 -13.10 14.93
CA ASP A 185 -21.66 -13.21 15.59
C ASP A 185 -20.54 -12.71 14.67
N THR A 186 -20.59 -13.06 13.39
CA THR A 186 -19.68 -12.59 12.34
C THR A 186 -19.78 -11.08 12.19
N VAL A 187 -21.01 -10.53 12.14
CA VAL A 187 -21.24 -9.08 12.04
C VAL A 187 -20.68 -8.36 13.28
N ARG A 188 -20.97 -8.86 14.48
CA ARG A 188 -20.50 -8.28 15.74
C ARG A 188 -18.98 -8.31 15.85
N ASN A 189 -18.36 -9.44 15.49
CA ASN A 189 -16.90 -9.60 15.52
C ASN A 189 -16.22 -8.67 14.50
N ALA A 190 -16.78 -8.55 13.30
CA ALA A 190 -16.25 -7.63 12.27
C ALA A 190 -16.35 -6.17 12.73
N GLN A 191 -17.48 -5.75 13.30
CA GLN A 191 -17.66 -4.40 13.85
C GLN A 191 -16.71 -4.13 15.02
N ALA A 192 -16.54 -5.08 15.93
CA ALA A 192 -15.61 -4.95 17.06
C ALA A 192 -14.15 -4.85 16.59
N GLY A 193 -13.77 -5.59 15.54
CA GLY A 193 -12.44 -5.50 14.93
C GLY A 193 -12.20 -4.15 14.26
N LEU A 194 -13.17 -3.69 13.45
CA LEU A 194 -13.08 -2.40 12.77
C LEU A 194 -13.02 -1.22 13.76
N GLY A 195 -13.80 -1.25 14.84
CA GLY A 195 -13.78 -0.21 15.88
C GLY A 195 -12.45 -0.11 16.66
N ARG A 196 -11.61 -1.14 16.60
CA ARG A 196 -10.26 -1.13 17.18
C ARG A 196 -9.18 -0.65 16.20
N SER A 197 -9.55 -0.38 14.93
CA SER A 197 -8.58 -0.04 13.90
C SER A 197 -7.94 1.34 14.11
N GLU A 198 -6.61 1.37 13.99
CA GLU A 198 -5.81 2.61 14.01
C GLU A 198 -5.58 3.19 12.59
N SER A 199 -6.13 2.54 11.56
CA SER A 199 -6.05 2.94 10.16
C SER A 199 -7.05 4.04 9.82
N GLU A 200 -6.54 5.22 9.43
CA GLU A 200 -7.38 6.35 8.99
C GLU A 200 -8.27 6.01 7.79
N GLY A 201 -7.80 5.12 6.90
CA GLY A 201 -8.63 4.64 5.79
C GLY A 201 -9.84 3.84 6.29
N GLN A 202 -9.65 2.96 7.28
CA GLN A 202 -10.73 2.15 7.83
C GLN A 202 -11.70 3.00 8.66
N LYS A 203 -11.22 3.95 9.46
CA LYS A 203 -12.07 4.90 10.20
C LYS A 203 -13.00 5.69 9.28
N ARG A 204 -12.50 6.14 8.13
CA ARG A 204 -13.33 6.83 7.13
C ARG A 204 -14.38 5.91 6.50
N MET A 205 -14.03 4.66 6.22
CA MET A 205 -15.00 3.68 5.72
C MET A 205 -16.10 3.37 6.74
N LEU A 206 -15.77 3.31 8.03
CA LEU A 206 -16.74 3.18 9.12
C LEU A 206 -17.67 4.38 9.20
N ALA A 207 -17.13 5.59 9.20
CA ALA A 207 -17.94 6.81 9.23
C ALA A 207 -18.89 6.89 8.02
N LEU A 208 -18.42 6.45 6.85
CA LEU A 208 -19.27 6.34 5.65
C LEU A 208 -20.40 5.32 5.87
N HIS A 209 -20.10 4.14 6.42
CA HIS A 209 -21.11 3.14 6.73
C HIS A 209 -22.17 3.66 7.71
N GLU A 210 -21.77 4.37 8.76
CA GLU A 210 -22.68 4.94 9.75
C GLU A 210 -23.58 6.04 9.16
N SER A 211 -23.07 6.85 8.23
CA SER A 211 -23.85 7.91 7.57
C SER A 211 -24.93 7.41 6.60
N HIS A 212 -24.89 6.12 6.25
CA HIS A 212 -25.80 5.46 5.31
C HIS A 212 -26.65 4.33 5.96
N ARG A 213 -26.65 4.23 7.29
CA ARG A 213 -27.64 3.46 8.05
C ARG A 213 -28.94 4.24 8.18
#